data_AF-A0A9P8LE91-F1
#
_entry.id   AF-A0A9P8LE91-F1
#
_cell.length_a   1.000
_cell.length_b   1.000
_cell.length_c   1.000
_cell.angle_alpha   90.00
_cell.angle_beta   90.00
_cell.angle_gamma   90.00
#
_symmetry.space_group_name_H-M   'P 1'
#
loop_
_entity.id
_entity.type
_entity.pdbx_description
1 polymer ?
#
loop_
_entity_poly.entity_id
_entity_poly.type
_entity_poly.pdbx_seq_one_letter_code
_entity_poly.pdbx_strand_id
1 'polypeptide(L)'
;MDRPRNPDADEYPESFINLRELEPSPIDTPSDEFKGSYFPSRDTSSALGLSGHSATYYLTQIQKYSSYTFTVFLGFHITNTSILPLLTRSVADSETYLLLTRPFYQSPLTEPLVVVLPLLAHVGSGVALRLYRRNQLTRRNGYEGHEQQRRLRWPMFSGTSLLGYLLLPMVVGHAFLNRGLPLLVEGDSSSVGLGFVSHGFAKQRVVGFAGFSALIAVGVWHFVWGGAHWLGWKPKGIVTGRTDDLERRKWRWYILNALSAGVTGLWMAGGLGVVGRGGATGGWIGRGYDELYNRIPVLGRWM
;
A
#
# COMPACT_ATOMS: atom_id res chain seq x y z
N MET A 1 33.33 -75.44 -23.03
CA MET A 1 32.61 -75.95 -21.85
C MET A 1 31.68 -74.86 -21.38
N ASP A 2 30.39 -75.21 -21.27
CA ASP A 2 29.22 -74.33 -21.11
C ASP A 2 28.99 -73.78 -19.68
N ARG A 3 28.20 -72.68 -19.68
CA ARG A 3 27.10 -72.27 -18.76
C ARG A 3 27.34 -70.96 -17.97
N PRO A 4 26.27 -70.20 -17.65
CA PRO A 4 25.14 -69.77 -18.50
C PRO A 4 24.86 -68.26 -18.38
N ARG A 5 24.12 -67.69 -19.34
CA ARG A 5 23.59 -66.31 -19.26
C ARG A 5 22.28 -66.35 -18.47
N ASN A 6 22.20 -65.61 -17.36
CA ASN A 6 20.97 -65.42 -16.58
C ASN A 6 20.12 -64.33 -17.25
N PRO A 7 18.87 -64.62 -17.66
CA PRO A 7 17.90 -63.60 -18.02
C PRO A 7 17.24 -63.05 -16.74
N ASP A 8 16.74 -61.83 -16.80
CA ASP A 8 15.84 -61.23 -15.79
C ASP A 8 16.52 -60.66 -14.52
N ALA A 9 17.18 -59.53 -14.70
CA ALA A 9 17.23 -58.48 -13.67
C ALA A 9 16.86 -57.15 -14.35
N ASP A 10 15.58 -57.03 -14.67
CA ASP A 10 14.93 -55.78 -15.08
C ASP A 10 14.73 -54.84 -13.87
N GLU A 11 14.36 -53.59 -14.20
CA GLU A 11 13.74 -52.54 -13.39
C GLU A 11 14.67 -51.56 -12.63
N TYR A 12 14.67 -50.24 -12.87
CA TYR A 12 13.63 -49.34 -13.41
C TYR A 12 14.23 -48.22 -14.30
N PRO A 13 13.62 -47.93 -15.47
CA PRO A 13 14.01 -46.80 -16.32
C PRO A 13 13.32 -45.49 -15.89
N GLU A 14 14.04 -44.38 -16.07
CA GLU A 14 13.52 -43.02 -15.95
C GLU A 14 12.26 -42.82 -16.81
N SER A 15 11.12 -42.58 -16.16
CA SER A 15 9.90 -42.19 -16.84
C SER A 15 9.96 -40.71 -17.23
N PHE A 16 10.60 -40.44 -18.38
CA PHE A 16 10.35 -39.23 -19.16
C PHE A 16 8.85 -39.18 -19.48
N ILE A 17 8.17 -38.12 -19.00
CA ILE A 17 6.78 -37.83 -19.36
C ILE A 17 6.74 -37.57 -20.87
N ASN A 18 6.31 -38.59 -21.61
CA ASN A 18 6.19 -38.57 -23.06
C ASN A 18 4.85 -37.90 -23.40
N LEU A 19 4.89 -36.63 -23.83
CA LEU A 19 3.72 -35.91 -24.33
C LEU A 19 3.37 -36.47 -25.71
N ARG A 20 2.49 -37.47 -25.73
CA ARG A 20 1.95 -38.03 -26.97
C ARG A 20 0.75 -37.19 -27.43
N GLU A 21 0.87 -36.58 -28.60
CA GLU A 21 -0.25 -35.91 -29.27
C GLU A 21 -1.31 -36.97 -29.62
N LEU A 22 -2.50 -36.78 -29.07
CA LEU A 22 -3.66 -37.65 -29.33
C LEU A 22 -4.48 -37.02 -30.44
N GLU A 23 -4.71 -37.78 -31.51
CA GLU A 23 -5.62 -37.40 -32.58
C GLU A 23 -7.05 -37.23 -32.03
N PRO A 24 -7.78 -36.18 -32.42
CA PRO A 24 -9.14 -35.98 -31.95
C PRO A 24 -10.03 -37.14 -32.41
N SER A 25 -10.73 -37.79 -31.46
CA SER A 25 -11.68 -38.86 -31.80
C SER A 25 -12.82 -38.28 -32.64
N PRO A 26 -13.23 -38.95 -33.73
CA PRO A 26 -14.41 -38.55 -34.49
C PRO A 26 -15.64 -38.50 -33.58
N ILE A 27 -16.38 -37.39 -33.66
CA ILE A 27 -17.69 -37.25 -33.02
C ILE A 27 -18.71 -37.98 -33.91
N ASP A 28 -19.13 -39.16 -33.49
CA ASP A 28 -20.29 -39.87 -34.05
C ASP A 28 -21.55 -39.42 -33.31
N THR A 29 -22.00 -38.19 -33.55
CA THR A 29 -23.38 -37.78 -33.18
C THR A 29 -23.98 -36.95 -34.31
N PRO A 30 -25.19 -37.30 -34.80
CA PRO A 30 -25.85 -36.58 -35.87
C PRO A 30 -26.17 -35.15 -35.42
N SER A 31 -26.14 -34.24 -36.39
CA SER A 31 -26.39 -32.82 -36.25
C SER A 31 -27.84 -32.54 -35.85
N ASP A 32 -28.14 -32.63 -34.57
CA ASP A 32 -29.32 -31.98 -34.00
C ASP A 32 -28.96 -30.54 -33.64
N GLU A 33 -29.80 -29.65 -34.17
CA GLU A 33 -29.77 -28.20 -34.09
C GLU A 33 -29.43 -27.69 -32.67
N PHE A 34 -28.16 -27.34 -32.44
CA PHE A 34 -27.68 -26.76 -31.18
C PHE A 34 -28.11 -25.28 -31.06
N LYS A 35 -29.41 -25.02 -30.95
CA LYS A 35 -29.94 -23.73 -30.49
C LYS A 35 -29.99 -23.72 -28.96
N GLY A 36 -28.81 -23.67 -28.37
CA GLY A 36 -28.64 -23.49 -26.94
C GLY A 36 -27.20 -23.10 -26.67
N SER A 37 -26.99 -21.87 -26.18
CA SER A 37 -25.68 -21.41 -25.69
C SER A 37 -25.06 -22.48 -24.79
N TYR A 38 -23.95 -23.07 -25.22
CA TYR A 38 -23.18 -24.08 -24.46
C TYR A 38 -22.72 -23.55 -23.08
N PHE A 39 -22.67 -22.23 -22.93
CA PHE A 39 -22.39 -21.59 -21.65
C PHE A 39 -23.69 -21.21 -20.96
N PRO A 40 -23.92 -21.61 -19.70
CA PRO A 40 -25.00 -21.03 -18.93
C PRO A 40 -24.76 -19.52 -18.85
N SER A 41 -25.74 -18.73 -19.30
CA SER A 41 -25.81 -17.30 -19.01
C SER A 41 -25.79 -17.16 -17.49
N ARG A 42 -24.63 -16.82 -16.93
CA ARG A 42 -24.51 -16.50 -15.51
C ARG A 42 -25.15 -15.15 -15.29
N ASP A 43 -26.47 -15.13 -15.19
CA ASP A 43 -27.20 -14.03 -14.58
C ASP A 43 -26.83 -14.02 -13.10
N THR A 44 -25.72 -13.34 -12.81
CA THR A 44 -25.32 -13.01 -11.44
C THR A 44 -26.13 -11.80 -10.99
N SER A 45 -27.44 -11.96 -10.88
CA SER A 45 -28.29 -11.04 -10.15
C SER A 45 -27.94 -11.15 -8.66
N SER A 46 -27.06 -10.25 -8.19
CA SER A 46 -26.94 -10.01 -6.75
C SER A 46 -28.29 -9.49 -6.25
N ALA A 47 -28.76 -9.98 -5.10
CA ALA A 47 -30.04 -9.60 -4.46
C ALA A 47 -30.25 -8.08 -4.23
N LEU A 48 -29.24 -7.26 -4.52
CA LEU A 48 -29.23 -5.79 -4.42
C LEU A 48 -29.33 -5.06 -5.77
N GLY A 49 -29.58 -5.76 -6.89
CA GLY A 49 -29.80 -5.12 -8.20
C GLY A 49 -28.57 -4.45 -8.83
N LEU A 50 -27.35 -4.74 -8.34
CA LEU A 50 -26.08 -4.30 -8.94
C LEU A 50 -25.74 -5.15 -10.17
N SER A 51 -26.57 -5.11 -11.21
CA SER A 51 -26.33 -5.87 -12.45
C SER A 51 -25.20 -5.24 -13.28
N GLY A 52 -24.22 -6.05 -13.71
CA GLY A 52 -23.20 -5.70 -14.70
C GLY A 52 -21.78 -5.49 -14.18
N HIS A 53 -21.58 -5.35 -12.86
CA HIS A 53 -20.26 -5.13 -12.27
C HIS A 53 -19.90 -6.16 -11.20
N SER A 54 -18.70 -6.72 -11.31
CA SER A 54 -18.19 -7.72 -10.35
C SER A 54 -17.82 -7.09 -9.01
N ALA A 55 -17.78 -7.88 -7.93
CA ALA A 55 -17.26 -7.43 -6.63
C ALA A 55 -15.85 -6.83 -6.76
N THR A 56 -15.02 -7.38 -7.65
CA THR A 56 -13.69 -6.82 -7.95
C THR A 56 -13.73 -5.42 -8.55
N TYR A 57 -14.75 -5.09 -9.34
CA TYR A 57 -14.93 -3.75 -9.89
C TYR A 57 -15.18 -2.75 -8.75
N TYR A 58 -16.20 -2.99 -7.92
CA TYR A 58 -16.55 -2.07 -6.83
C TYR A 58 -15.41 -1.90 -5.82
N LEU A 59 -14.78 -3.00 -5.39
CA LEU A 59 -13.63 -2.91 -4.48
C LEU A 59 -12.47 -2.12 -5.09
N THR A 60 -12.22 -2.26 -6.39
CA THR A 60 -11.18 -1.48 -7.09
C THR A 60 -11.55 0.00 -7.18
N GLN A 61 -12.83 0.33 -7.41
CA GLN A 61 -13.29 1.73 -7.42
C GLN A 61 -13.19 2.35 -6.03
N ILE A 62 -13.61 1.64 -4.98
CA ILE A 62 -13.47 2.10 -3.59
C ILE A 62 -12.00 2.36 -3.28
N GLN A 63 -11.10 1.42 -3.62
CA GLN A 63 -9.66 1.59 -3.40
C GLN A 63 -9.09 2.81 -4.15
N LYS A 64 -9.51 3.04 -5.39
CA LYS A 64 -9.06 4.16 -6.23
C LYS A 64 -9.58 5.50 -5.70
N TYR A 65 -10.89 5.66 -5.52
CA TYR A 65 -11.47 6.96 -5.17
C TYR A 65 -11.18 7.37 -3.73
N SER A 66 -11.08 6.40 -2.81
CA SER A 66 -10.58 6.69 -1.45
C SER A 66 -9.17 7.28 -1.48
N SER A 67 -8.30 6.86 -2.40
CA SER A 67 -6.93 7.39 -2.49
C SER A 67 -6.84 8.87 -2.87
N TYR A 68 -7.85 9.42 -3.56
CA TYR A 68 -7.84 10.84 -3.97
C TYR A 68 -7.98 11.79 -2.78
N THR A 69 -8.73 11.38 -1.75
CA THR A 69 -8.89 12.16 -0.52
C THR A 69 -7.54 12.33 0.20
N PHE A 70 -6.74 11.27 0.30
CA PHE A 70 -5.38 11.35 0.86
C PHE A 70 -4.45 12.18 0.02
N THR A 71 -4.59 12.20 -1.30
CA THR A 71 -3.77 13.07 -2.15
C THR A 71 -3.98 14.55 -1.80
N VAL A 72 -5.23 14.96 -1.54
CA VAL A 72 -5.55 16.33 -1.11
C VAL A 72 -4.98 16.60 0.28
N PHE A 73 -5.23 15.71 1.25
CA PHE A 73 -4.67 15.82 2.60
C PHE A 73 -3.13 15.89 2.57
N LEU A 74 -2.48 15.03 1.78
CA LEU A 74 -1.04 14.98 1.60
C LEU A 74 -0.50 16.30 1.04
N GLY A 75 -1.22 16.95 0.12
CA GLY A 75 -0.88 18.27 -0.38
C GLY A 75 -0.81 19.31 0.74
N PHE A 76 -1.85 19.38 1.59
CA PHE A 76 -1.84 20.25 2.76
C PHE A 76 -0.74 19.87 3.75
N HIS A 77 -0.54 18.58 3.98
CA HIS A 77 0.40 18.08 4.96
C HIS A 77 1.85 18.37 4.55
N ILE A 78 2.26 18.07 3.30
CA ILE A 78 3.60 18.41 2.78
C ILE A 78 3.82 19.92 2.78
N THR A 79 2.81 20.71 2.43
CA THR A 79 2.91 22.17 2.43
C THR A 79 3.27 22.69 3.81
N ASN A 80 2.54 22.27 4.84
CA ASN A 80 2.74 22.77 6.21
C ASN A 80 3.92 22.15 6.96
N THR A 81 4.25 20.89 6.67
CA THR A 81 5.31 20.15 7.40
C THR A 81 6.65 20.17 6.68
N SER A 82 6.70 20.68 5.45
CA SER A 82 7.94 20.76 4.69
C SER A 82 8.12 22.05 3.91
N ILE A 83 7.23 22.38 2.97
CA ILE A 83 7.47 23.50 2.04
C ILE A 83 7.55 24.82 2.81
N LEU A 84 6.57 25.09 3.69
CA LEU A 84 6.57 26.30 4.50
C LEU A 84 7.75 26.35 5.48
N PRO A 85 8.07 25.30 6.26
CA PRO A 85 9.31 25.24 7.04
C PRO A 85 10.57 25.50 6.22
N LEU A 86 10.65 24.97 4.99
CA LEU A 86 11.80 25.17 4.13
C LEU A 86 11.92 26.63 3.64
N LEU A 87 10.79 27.28 3.37
CA LEU A 87 10.72 28.67 2.91
C LEU A 87 11.01 29.66 4.04
N THR A 88 10.39 29.48 5.21
CA THR A 88 10.57 30.35 6.37
C THR A 88 11.89 30.09 7.10
N ARG A 89 12.44 28.87 6.95
CA ARG A 89 13.62 28.38 7.69
C ARG A 89 13.46 28.47 9.21
N SER A 90 12.22 28.46 9.69
CA SER A 90 11.87 28.69 11.08
C SER A 90 10.65 27.87 11.48
N VAL A 91 10.77 27.12 12.58
CA VAL A 91 9.66 26.35 13.15
C VAL A 91 8.59 27.28 13.70
N ALA A 92 8.99 28.32 14.44
CA ALA A 92 8.07 29.26 15.05
C ALA A 92 7.24 30.02 14.01
N ASP A 93 7.88 30.50 12.93
CA ASP A 93 7.17 31.25 11.88
C ASP A 93 6.24 30.34 11.05
N SER A 94 6.59 29.07 10.92
CA SER A 94 5.79 28.07 10.20
C SER A 94 4.55 27.62 10.97
N GLU A 95 4.59 27.68 12.30
CA GLU A 95 3.49 27.23 13.17
C GLU A 95 2.19 27.99 12.87
N THR A 96 2.29 29.30 12.57
CA THR A 96 1.14 30.15 12.20
C THR A 96 0.37 29.60 11.00
N TYR A 97 1.09 29.12 9.98
CA TYR A 97 0.46 28.56 8.78
C TYR A 97 -0.13 27.17 9.04
N LEU A 98 0.54 26.36 9.87
CA LEU A 98 -0.01 25.08 10.31
C LEU A 98 -1.36 25.32 11.01
N LEU A 99 -1.42 26.26 11.95
CA LEU A 99 -2.63 26.63 12.68
C LEU A 99 -3.75 27.11 11.75
N LEU A 100 -3.43 27.92 10.73
CA LEU A 100 -4.40 28.40 9.74
C LEU A 100 -5.07 27.25 8.97
N THR A 101 -4.35 26.15 8.75
CA THR A 101 -4.88 25.04 7.95
C THR A 101 -5.59 23.96 8.78
N ARG A 102 -5.34 23.85 10.09
CA ARG A 102 -5.95 22.83 10.96
C ARG A 102 -7.48 22.72 10.84
N PRO A 103 -8.27 23.83 10.81
CA PRO A 103 -9.73 23.73 10.72
C PRO A 103 -10.23 22.97 9.49
N PHE A 104 -9.49 22.98 8.38
CA PHE A 104 -9.90 22.36 7.12
C PHE A 104 -9.76 20.84 7.10
N TYR A 105 -9.00 20.23 8.02
CA TYR A 105 -8.77 18.78 8.01
C TYR A 105 -8.75 18.11 9.40
N GLN A 106 -8.73 18.89 10.49
CA GLN A 106 -8.76 18.39 11.88
C GLN A 106 -10.04 18.80 12.64
N SER A 107 -11.13 19.08 11.92
CA SER A 107 -12.42 19.32 12.56
C SER A 107 -13.11 17.99 12.93
N PRO A 108 -14.02 17.98 13.92
CA PRO A 108 -14.72 16.76 14.36
C PRO A 108 -15.43 15.99 13.23
N LEU A 109 -15.88 16.69 12.19
CA LEU A 109 -16.55 16.09 11.05
C LEU A 109 -15.58 15.81 9.88
N THR A 110 -14.68 16.74 9.61
CA THR A 110 -13.81 16.68 8.44
C THR A 110 -12.72 15.63 8.59
N GLU A 111 -12.13 15.47 9.77
CA GLU A 111 -11.07 14.47 9.99
C GLU A 111 -11.56 13.03 9.74
N PRO A 112 -12.71 12.59 10.30
CA PRO A 112 -13.24 11.27 9.98
C PRO A 112 -13.54 11.08 8.49
N LEU A 113 -14.11 12.09 7.83
CA LEU A 113 -14.54 11.97 6.42
C LEU A 113 -13.40 12.04 5.42
N VAL A 114 -12.36 12.83 5.70
CA VAL A 114 -11.25 13.08 4.77
C VAL A 114 -10.08 12.15 5.04
N VAL A 115 -9.90 11.70 6.28
CA VAL A 115 -8.73 10.90 6.69
C VAL A 115 -9.13 9.51 7.17
N VAL A 116 -10.02 9.36 8.14
CA VAL A 116 -10.25 8.03 8.76
C VAL A 116 -11.02 7.09 7.82
N LEU A 117 -12.19 7.50 7.34
CA LEU A 117 -13.06 6.70 6.50
C LEU A 117 -12.40 6.32 5.16
N PRO A 118 -11.74 7.25 4.45
CA PRO A 118 -11.05 6.86 3.23
C PRO A 118 -9.89 5.90 3.50
N LEU A 119 -9.25 5.95 4.66
CA LEU A 119 -8.07 5.13 4.97
C LEU A 119 -8.52 3.70 5.18
N LEU A 120 -9.56 3.54 5.98
CA LEU A 120 -10.24 2.27 6.19
C LEU A 120 -10.78 1.71 4.87
N ALA A 121 -11.42 2.54 4.05
CA ALA A 121 -11.91 2.13 2.74
C ALA A 121 -10.77 1.69 1.81
N HIS A 122 -9.66 2.43 1.77
CA HIS A 122 -8.51 2.14 0.91
C HIS A 122 -7.81 0.84 1.30
N VAL A 123 -7.46 0.70 2.59
CA VAL A 123 -6.78 -0.48 3.12
C VAL A 123 -7.72 -1.69 3.08
N GLY A 124 -8.96 -1.51 3.54
CA GLY A 124 -9.99 -2.55 3.60
C GLY A 124 -10.32 -3.12 2.22
N SER A 125 -10.54 -2.26 1.22
CA SER A 125 -10.80 -2.72 -0.15
C SER A 125 -9.58 -3.42 -0.78
N GLY A 126 -8.36 -2.95 -0.51
CA GLY A 126 -7.13 -3.60 -0.95
C GLY A 126 -6.94 -5.00 -0.37
N VAL A 127 -7.18 -5.17 0.93
CA VAL A 127 -7.13 -6.48 1.60
C VAL A 127 -8.25 -7.38 1.08
N ALA A 128 -9.47 -6.87 0.96
CA ALA A 128 -10.62 -7.62 0.42
C ALA A 128 -10.37 -8.10 -1.01
N LEU A 129 -9.79 -7.27 -1.89
CA LEU A 129 -9.40 -7.68 -3.25
C LEU A 129 -8.41 -8.84 -3.25
N ARG A 130 -7.43 -8.82 -2.33
CA ARG A 130 -6.43 -9.89 -2.22
C ARG A 130 -7.07 -11.20 -1.77
N LEU A 131 -7.94 -11.16 -0.76
CA LEU A 131 -8.68 -12.32 -0.26
C LEU A 131 -9.65 -12.86 -1.32
N TYR A 132 -10.39 -11.98 -1.99
CA TYR A 132 -11.33 -12.35 -3.04
C TYR A 132 -10.62 -13.03 -4.22
N ARG A 133 -9.50 -12.45 -4.70
CA ARG A 133 -8.70 -13.08 -5.77
C ARG A 133 -8.18 -14.45 -5.35
N ARG A 134 -7.70 -14.62 -4.11
CA ARG A 134 -7.29 -15.93 -3.59
C ARG A 134 -8.44 -16.93 -3.60
N ASN A 135 -9.62 -16.52 -3.14
CA ASN A 135 -10.81 -17.37 -3.14
C ASN A 135 -11.19 -17.80 -4.56
N GLN A 136 -11.15 -16.88 -5.53
CA GLN A 136 -11.40 -17.19 -6.93
C GLN A 136 -10.36 -18.17 -7.52
N LEU A 137 -9.08 -18.03 -7.18
CA LEU A 137 -8.05 -19.01 -7.58
C LEU A 137 -8.36 -20.40 -6.99
N THR A 138 -8.81 -20.45 -5.74
CA THR A 138 -9.14 -21.71 -5.06
C THR A 138 -10.31 -22.41 -5.74
N ARG A 139 -11.37 -21.66 -6.04
CA ARG A 139 -12.56 -22.15 -6.77
C ARG A 139 -12.23 -22.64 -8.18
N ARG A 140 -11.36 -21.92 -8.90
CA ARG A 140 -10.95 -22.30 -10.26
C ARG A 140 -10.10 -23.57 -10.30
N ASN A 141 -9.32 -23.82 -9.25
CA ASN A 141 -8.45 -25.00 -9.18
C ASN A 141 -9.13 -26.21 -8.52
N GLY A 142 -10.42 -26.11 -8.15
CA GLY A 142 -11.18 -27.24 -7.59
C GLY A 142 -10.72 -27.72 -6.21
N TYR A 143 -10.05 -26.86 -5.43
CA TYR A 143 -9.54 -27.26 -4.11
C TYR A 143 -10.64 -27.20 -3.05
N GLU A 144 -11.20 -28.37 -2.73
CA GLU A 144 -12.30 -28.52 -1.75
C GLU A 144 -11.79 -28.72 -0.31
N GLY A 145 -10.57 -29.25 -0.12
CA GLY A 145 -10.00 -29.54 1.20
C GLY A 145 -9.08 -28.46 1.77
N HIS A 146 -9.13 -28.23 3.09
CA HIS A 146 -8.27 -27.27 3.81
C HIS A 146 -6.76 -27.50 3.60
N GLU A 147 -6.32 -28.76 3.48
CA GLU A 147 -4.90 -29.08 3.23
C GLU A 147 -4.45 -28.69 1.82
N GLN A 148 -5.29 -28.92 0.81
CA GLN A 148 -5.01 -28.52 -0.56
C GLN A 148 -5.00 -26.99 -0.71
N GLN A 149 -5.88 -26.29 0.02
CA GLN A 149 -5.92 -24.83 0.08
C GLN A 149 -4.68 -24.20 0.74
N ARG A 150 -3.99 -24.94 1.63
CA ARG A 150 -2.71 -24.50 2.23
C ARG A 150 -1.54 -24.61 1.25
N ARG A 151 -1.61 -25.53 0.27
CA ARG A 151 -0.59 -25.69 -0.78
C ARG A 151 -0.66 -24.59 -1.85
N LEU A 152 -1.78 -23.89 -1.96
CA LEU A 152 -1.94 -22.73 -2.84
C LEU A 152 -0.98 -21.60 -2.45
N ARG A 153 -0.09 -21.25 -3.38
CA ARG A 153 0.78 -20.08 -3.24
C ARG A 153 -0.08 -18.81 -3.18
N TRP A 154 0.18 -17.97 -2.19
CA TRP A 154 -0.47 -16.66 -2.12
C TRP A 154 -0.12 -15.81 -3.35
N PRO A 155 -1.05 -14.96 -3.83
CA PRO A 155 -0.74 -14.02 -4.89
C PRO A 155 0.48 -13.17 -4.52
N MET A 156 1.46 -13.06 -5.42
CA MET A 156 2.65 -12.24 -5.18
C MET A 156 2.25 -10.79 -4.84
N PHE A 157 2.95 -10.17 -3.90
CA PHE A 157 2.76 -8.75 -3.65
C PHE A 157 3.32 -7.96 -4.83
N SER A 158 2.54 -7.01 -5.34
CA SER A 158 3.13 -5.97 -6.19
C SER A 158 4.01 -5.07 -5.32
N GLY A 159 5.07 -4.47 -5.88
CA GLY A 159 5.93 -3.55 -5.13
C GLY A 159 5.15 -2.42 -4.43
N THR A 160 4.15 -1.85 -5.10
CA THR A 160 3.25 -0.84 -4.52
C THR A 160 2.46 -1.39 -3.31
N SER A 161 2.01 -2.65 -3.37
CA SER A 161 1.30 -3.29 -2.26
C SER A 161 2.23 -3.59 -1.09
N LEU A 162 3.46 -4.06 -1.36
CA LEU A 162 4.47 -4.25 -0.32
C LEU A 162 4.76 -2.95 0.43
N LEU A 163 4.96 -1.85 -0.31
CA LEU A 163 5.12 -0.52 0.28
C LEU A 163 3.90 -0.11 1.11
N GLY A 164 2.68 -0.43 0.67
CA GLY A 164 1.46 -0.16 1.45
C GLY A 164 1.42 -0.92 2.78
N TYR A 165 1.83 -2.19 2.80
CA TYR A 165 1.92 -2.97 4.05
C TYR A 165 3.02 -2.45 4.99
N LEU A 166 4.15 -1.98 4.45
CA LEU A 166 5.20 -1.33 5.24
C LEU A 166 4.75 0.04 5.76
N LEU A 167 4.01 0.80 4.96
CA LEU A 167 3.54 2.15 5.29
C LEU A 167 2.48 2.12 6.40
N LEU A 168 1.60 1.12 6.42
CA LEU A 168 0.49 1.04 7.37
C LEU A 168 0.91 1.20 8.84
N PRO A 169 1.83 0.38 9.39
CA PRO A 169 2.27 0.55 10.78
C PRO A 169 2.98 1.90 11.02
N MET A 170 3.69 2.43 10.02
CA MET A 170 4.37 3.73 10.14
C MET A 170 3.37 4.88 10.25
N VAL A 171 2.32 4.87 9.41
CA VAL A 171 1.24 5.88 9.46
C VAL A 171 0.43 5.75 10.74
N VAL A 172 0.11 4.52 11.18
CA VAL A 172 -0.58 4.30 12.45
C VAL A 172 0.24 4.82 13.63
N GLY A 173 1.56 4.54 13.66
CA GLY A 173 2.45 5.07 14.69
C GLY A 173 2.53 6.60 14.65
N HIS A 174 2.68 7.18 13.47
CA HIS A 174 2.68 8.65 13.28
C HIS A 174 1.37 9.29 13.75
N ALA A 175 0.21 8.75 13.37
CA ALA A 175 -1.10 9.25 13.78
C ALA A 175 -1.34 9.04 15.29
N PHE A 176 -0.89 7.92 15.85
CA PHE A 176 -0.97 7.69 17.29
C PHE A 176 -0.18 8.74 18.05
N LEU A 177 1.08 9.02 17.70
CA LEU A 177 1.90 9.99 18.42
C LEU A 177 1.39 11.43 18.32
N ASN A 178 0.88 11.83 17.15
CA ASN A 178 0.50 13.22 16.89
C ASN A 178 -1.00 13.51 17.10
N ARG A 179 -1.84 12.48 17.26
CA ARG A 179 -3.28 12.65 17.41
C ARG A 179 -3.86 11.75 18.49
N GLY A 180 -3.59 10.44 18.42
CA GLY A 180 -4.16 9.47 19.37
C GLY A 180 -3.72 9.70 20.83
N LEU A 181 -2.42 9.83 21.06
CA LEU A 181 -1.84 9.99 22.39
C LEU A 181 -2.27 11.31 23.07
N PRO A 182 -2.18 12.50 22.42
CA PRO A 182 -2.73 13.73 22.98
C PRO A 182 -4.22 13.61 23.31
N LEU A 183 -5.03 13.04 22.41
CA LEU A 183 -6.46 12.85 22.66
C LEU A 183 -6.74 11.98 23.90
N LEU A 184 -5.90 10.97 24.15
CA LEU A 184 -6.04 10.09 25.31
C LEU A 184 -5.58 10.73 26.63
N VAL A 185 -4.65 11.68 26.58
CA VAL A 185 -4.01 12.26 27.78
C VAL A 185 -4.59 13.62 28.12
N GLU A 186 -4.74 14.48 27.12
CA GLU A 186 -5.16 15.88 27.26
C GLU A 186 -6.63 16.08 26.85
N GLY A 187 -7.25 15.12 26.17
CA GLY A 187 -8.63 15.22 25.67
C GLY A 187 -8.78 16.01 24.38
N ASP A 188 -7.71 16.65 23.91
CA ASP A 188 -7.59 17.29 22.59
C ASP A 188 -6.20 17.03 21.99
N SER A 189 -5.92 17.58 20.80
CA SER A 189 -4.55 17.58 20.25
C SER A 189 -4.12 18.96 19.77
N SER A 190 -4.65 20.00 20.41
CA SER A 190 -4.39 21.40 20.06
C SER A 190 -2.93 21.80 20.36
N SER A 191 -2.33 21.16 21.36
CA SER A 191 -0.93 21.30 21.79
C SER A 191 0.08 20.80 20.74
N VAL A 192 -0.34 19.93 19.82
CA VAL A 192 0.52 19.31 18.81
C VAL A 192 0.76 20.26 17.63
N GLY A 193 1.98 20.77 17.56
CA GLY A 193 2.48 21.64 16.48
C GLY A 193 3.80 21.15 15.88
N LEU A 194 4.40 21.99 15.02
CA LEU A 194 5.77 21.78 14.56
C LEU A 194 6.77 21.82 15.72
N GLY A 195 6.50 22.65 16.73
CA GLY A 195 7.29 22.70 17.97
C GLY A 195 7.26 21.39 18.77
N PHE A 196 6.11 20.73 18.86
CA PHE A 196 5.99 19.40 19.48
C PHE A 196 6.85 18.38 18.74
N VAL A 197 6.73 18.36 17.41
CA VAL A 197 7.51 17.45 16.55
C VAL A 197 9.02 17.73 16.67
N SER A 198 9.46 19.00 16.62
CA SER A 198 10.87 19.37 16.75
C SER A 198 11.43 19.00 18.13
N HIS A 199 10.62 19.14 19.18
CA HIS A 199 10.97 18.71 20.53
C HIS A 199 11.19 17.19 20.59
N GLY A 200 10.31 16.39 19.98
CA GLY A 200 10.49 14.94 19.86
C GLY A 200 11.78 14.54 19.15
N PHE A 201 12.13 15.23 18.05
CA PHE A 201 13.41 15.02 17.36
C PHE A 201 14.61 15.39 18.24
N ALA A 202 14.51 16.44 19.05
CA ALA A 202 15.58 16.84 19.94
C ALA A 202 15.86 15.79 21.03
N LYS A 203 14.81 15.15 21.55
CA LYS A 203 14.89 14.11 22.59
C LYS A 203 15.35 12.77 22.03
N GLN A 204 14.81 12.35 20.88
CA GLN A 204 15.07 11.04 20.29
C GLN A 204 15.56 11.17 18.85
N ARG A 205 16.77 11.73 18.68
CA ARG A 205 17.32 12.04 17.35
C ARG A 205 17.38 10.82 16.44
N VAL A 206 17.93 9.70 16.88
CA VAL A 206 18.12 8.53 16.01
C VAL A 206 16.77 7.95 15.58
N VAL A 207 15.88 7.68 16.55
CA VAL A 207 14.55 7.11 16.28
C VAL A 207 13.70 8.06 15.44
N GLY A 208 13.70 9.36 15.77
CA GLY A 208 12.98 10.38 15.04
C GLY A 208 13.46 10.48 13.59
N PHE A 209 14.74 10.73 13.35
CA PHE A 209 15.28 10.88 11.99
C PHE A 209 15.09 9.60 11.18
N ALA A 210 15.47 8.43 11.71
CA ALA A 210 15.31 7.17 10.98
C ALA A 210 13.84 6.85 10.69
N GLY A 211 12.96 7.01 11.68
CA GLY A 211 11.53 6.72 11.56
C GLY A 211 10.83 7.63 10.56
N PHE A 212 11.04 8.94 10.64
CA PHE A 212 10.46 9.88 9.68
C PHE A 212 11.08 9.75 8.29
N SER A 213 12.38 9.48 8.17
CA SER A 213 12.98 9.19 6.86
C SER A 213 12.34 7.97 6.20
N ALA A 214 12.13 6.88 6.95
CA ALA A 214 11.48 5.68 6.46
C ALA A 214 10.01 5.95 6.07
N LEU A 215 9.26 6.62 6.94
CA LEU A 215 7.85 6.99 6.68
C LEU A 215 7.71 7.83 5.41
N ILE A 216 8.54 8.87 5.25
CA ILE A 216 8.51 9.74 4.06
C ILE A 216 8.88 8.93 2.82
N ALA A 217 10.00 8.19 2.83
CA ALA A 217 10.47 7.47 1.65
C ALA A 217 9.47 6.39 1.20
N VAL A 218 9.02 5.52 2.12
CA VAL A 218 8.03 4.47 1.82
C VAL A 218 6.71 5.09 1.38
N GLY A 219 6.26 6.15 2.07
CA GLY A 219 5.04 6.86 1.77
C GLY A 219 5.05 7.45 0.35
N VAL A 220 6.06 8.25 0.03
CA VAL A 220 6.18 8.91 -1.28
C VAL A 220 6.26 7.88 -2.40
N TRP A 221 7.07 6.82 -2.27
CA TRP A 221 7.10 5.75 -3.28
C TRP A 221 5.74 5.06 -3.44
N HIS A 222 5.01 4.82 -2.34
CA HIS A 222 3.67 4.24 -2.41
C HIS A 222 2.70 5.16 -3.18
N PHE A 223 2.67 6.46 -2.87
CA PHE A 223 1.78 7.43 -3.52
C PHE A 223 2.12 7.64 -4.99
N VAL A 224 3.39 7.83 -5.35
CA VAL A 224 3.81 8.07 -6.74
C VAL A 224 3.52 6.84 -7.62
N TRP A 225 3.90 5.64 -7.16
CA TRP A 225 3.64 4.41 -7.92
C TRP A 225 2.16 4.02 -7.92
N GLY A 226 1.42 4.33 -6.86
CA GLY A 226 -0.03 4.17 -6.78
C GLY A 226 -0.76 5.10 -7.74
N GLY A 227 -0.40 6.39 -7.76
CA GLY A 227 -0.92 7.36 -8.71
C GLY A 227 -0.64 6.96 -10.16
N ALA A 228 0.59 6.54 -10.46
CA ALA A 228 0.96 6.02 -11.78
C ALA A 228 0.15 4.77 -12.17
N HIS A 229 -0.25 3.94 -11.22
CA HIS A 229 -1.14 2.80 -11.48
C HIS A 229 -2.52 3.28 -11.95
N TRP A 230 -3.11 4.27 -11.28
CA TRP A 230 -4.44 4.79 -11.61
C TRP A 230 -4.48 5.61 -12.90
N LEU A 231 -3.38 6.29 -13.23
CA LEU A 231 -3.22 7.07 -14.46
C LEU A 231 -2.80 6.21 -15.66
N GLY A 232 -2.63 4.88 -15.50
CA GLY A 232 -2.17 4.00 -16.59
C GLY A 232 -0.71 4.19 -16.99
N TRP A 233 0.07 4.92 -16.18
CA TRP A 233 1.48 5.23 -16.43
C TRP A 233 2.46 4.19 -15.87
N LYS A 234 2.00 3.30 -14.99
CA LYS A 234 2.83 2.21 -14.48
C LYS A 234 3.39 1.40 -15.66
N PRO A 235 4.71 1.10 -15.71
CA PRO A 235 5.28 0.33 -16.80
C PRO A 235 4.61 -1.06 -16.87
N LYS A 236 3.72 -1.25 -17.85
CA LYS A 236 2.95 -2.47 -18.12
C LYS A 236 3.04 -2.74 -19.63
N GLY A 237 3.39 -3.96 -20.02
CA GLY A 237 3.43 -4.38 -21.41
C GLY A 237 4.04 -5.77 -21.53
N ILE A 238 3.40 -6.64 -22.30
CA ILE A 238 4.07 -7.80 -22.91
C ILE A 238 5.09 -7.18 -23.85
N VAL A 239 6.37 -7.48 -23.67
CA VAL A 239 7.41 -7.02 -24.59
C VAL A 239 7.12 -7.71 -25.91
N THR A 240 6.53 -6.98 -26.87
CA THR A 240 6.22 -7.50 -28.21
C THR A 240 7.47 -7.73 -29.07
N GLY A 241 8.66 -7.69 -28.47
CA GLY A 241 9.96 -7.73 -29.13
C GLY A 241 10.42 -6.40 -29.73
N ARG A 242 9.58 -5.34 -29.73
CA ARG A 242 9.97 -4.01 -30.21
C ARG A 242 10.84 -3.28 -29.17
N THR A 243 11.97 -2.75 -29.62
CA THR A 243 12.91 -1.92 -28.84
C THR A 243 12.22 -0.71 -28.22
N ASP A 244 11.30 -0.08 -28.96
CA ASP A 244 10.54 1.11 -28.53
C ASP A 244 9.75 0.87 -27.23
N ASP A 245 9.19 -0.33 -27.05
CA ASP A 245 8.39 -0.69 -25.86
C ASP A 245 9.28 -0.83 -24.62
N LEU A 246 10.49 -1.34 -24.79
CA LEU A 246 11.49 -1.48 -23.73
C LEU A 246 12.01 -0.12 -23.29
N GLU A 247 12.30 0.77 -24.24
CA GLU A 247 12.76 2.13 -23.95
C GLU A 247 11.71 2.94 -23.21
N ARG A 248 10.46 2.91 -23.67
CA ARG A 248 9.34 3.59 -22.99
C ARG A 248 9.15 3.08 -21.56
N ARG A 249 9.26 1.76 -21.36
CA ARG A 249 9.18 1.13 -20.02
C ARG A 249 10.29 1.62 -19.11
N LYS A 250 11.53 1.62 -19.62
CA LYS A 250 12.73 2.06 -18.92
C LYS A 250 12.61 3.55 -18.53
N TRP A 251 12.21 4.39 -19.48
CA TRP A 251 12.08 5.83 -19.27
C TRP A 251 11.01 6.16 -18.22
N ARG A 252 9.82 5.53 -18.30
CA ARG A 252 8.78 5.66 -17.26
C ARG A 252 9.27 5.22 -15.89
N TRP A 253 10.04 4.13 -15.82
CA TRP A 253 10.61 3.66 -14.56
C TRP A 253 11.57 4.70 -13.95
N TYR A 254 12.47 5.29 -14.74
CA TYR A 254 13.37 6.33 -14.25
C TYR A 254 12.62 7.56 -13.80
N ILE A 255 11.61 8.00 -14.54
CA ILE A 255 10.79 9.17 -14.17
C ILE A 255 10.08 8.94 -12.85
N LEU A 256 9.43 7.80 -12.67
CA LEU A 256 8.70 7.52 -11.43
C LEU A 256 9.64 7.50 -10.22
N ASN A 257 10.85 6.95 -10.36
CA ASN A 257 11.84 6.98 -9.28
C ASN A 257 12.44 8.37 -9.07
N ALA A 258 12.71 9.13 -10.14
CA ALA A 258 13.20 10.51 -10.05
C ALA A 258 12.17 11.42 -9.37
N LEU A 259 10.89 11.30 -9.72
CA LEU A 259 9.80 12.00 -9.06
C LEU A 259 9.69 11.61 -7.59
N SER A 260 9.74 10.30 -7.29
CA SER A 260 9.68 9.81 -5.91
C SER A 260 10.86 10.33 -5.08
N ALA A 261 12.07 10.30 -5.63
CA ALA A 261 13.28 10.81 -4.99
C ALA A 261 13.21 12.34 -4.81
N GLY A 262 12.75 13.09 -5.81
CA GLY A 262 12.61 14.54 -5.75
C GLY A 262 11.60 14.98 -4.68
N VAL A 263 10.41 14.36 -4.64
CA VAL A 263 9.40 14.65 -3.61
C VAL A 263 9.89 14.24 -2.23
N THR A 264 10.54 13.09 -2.10
CA THR A 264 11.15 12.64 -0.83
C THR A 264 12.22 13.62 -0.35
N GLY A 265 13.12 14.06 -1.24
CA GLY A 265 14.16 15.02 -0.92
C GLY A 265 13.59 16.38 -0.50
N LEU A 266 12.60 16.88 -1.23
CA LEU A 266 11.88 18.11 -0.88
C LEU A 266 11.24 18.00 0.51
N TRP A 267 10.57 16.88 0.80
CA TRP A 267 9.92 16.66 2.09
C TRP A 267 10.95 16.55 3.23
N MET A 268 12.02 15.79 3.03
CA MET A 268 13.09 15.68 4.02
C MET A 268 13.80 17.02 4.25
N ALA A 269 13.97 17.85 3.22
CA ALA A 269 14.64 19.15 3.36
C ALA A 269 13.91 20.08 4.33
N GLY A 270 12.59 20.19 4.24
CA GLY A 270 11.81 20.98 5.19
C GLY A 270 11.56 20.24 6.52
N GLY A 271 11.05 19.01 6.43
CA GLY A 271 10.65 18.23 7.60
C GLY A 271 11.82 17.81 8.50
N LEU A 272 12.91 17.30 7.94
CA LEU A 272 14.08 16.90 8.74
C LEU A 272 15.12 18.03 8.82
N GLY A 273 15.31 18.77 7.73
CA GLY A 273 16.33 19.80 7.65
C GLY A 273 16.02 21.05 8.47
N VAL A 274 14.73 21.42 8.59
CA VAL A 274 14.28 22.56 9.40
C VAL A 274 13.56 22.08 10.66
N VAL A 275 12.45 21.35 10.54
CA VAL A 275 11.64 20.95 11.72
C VAL A 275 12.41 19.99 12.62
N GLY A 276 13.04 18.96 12.07
CA GLY A 276 13.86 18.00 12.82
C GLY A 276 15.10 18.62 13.50
N ARG A 277 15.51 19.82 13.07
CA ARG A 277 16.61 20.59 13.70
C ARG A 277 16.12 21.77 14.53
N GLY A 278 14.81 21.96 14.68
CA GLY A 278 14.21 23.07 15.43
C GLY A 278 14.51 23.07 16.93
N GLY A 279 15.00 21.95 17.46
CA GLY A 279 15.41 21.84 18.86
C GLY A 279 14.24 21.63 19.83
N ALA A 280 14.61 21.51 21.11
CA ALA A 280 13.65 21.29 22.18
C ALA A 280 12.92 22.59 22.55
N THR A 281 11.59 22.54 22.60
CA THR A 281 10.77 23.61 23.17
C THR A 281 11.03 23.72 24.68
N GLY A 282 11.27 24.94 25.17
CA GLY A 282 11.49 25.23 26.59
C GLY A 282 10.21 25.63 27.34
N GLY A 283 10.37 25.98 28.61
CA GLY A 283 9.28 26.53 29.44
C GLY A 283 8.20 25.51 29.80
N TRP A 284 7.00 26.02 30.13
CA TRP A 284 5.86 25.19 30.50
C TRP A 284 5.37 24.31 29.35
N ILE A 285 5.38 24.83 28.10
CA ILE A 285 4.99 24.08 26.90
C ILE A 285 5.91 22.86 26.70
N GLY A 286 7.23 23.05 26.81
CA GLY A 286 8.19 21.96 26.72
C GLY A 286 7.96 20.86 27.76
N ARG A 287 7.62 21.22 28.99
CA ARG A 287 7.29 20.24 30.04
C ARG A 287 6.01 19.45 29.73
N GLY A 288 5.01 20.08 29.13
CA GLY A 288 3.82 19.38 28.64
C GLY A 288 4.17 18.35 27.55
N TYR A 289 5.05 18.72 26.63
CA TYR A 289 5.55 17.80 25.60
C TYR A 289 6.30 16.61 26.21
N ASP A 290 7.18 16.87 27.19
CA ASP A 290 7.86 15.82 27.94
C ASP A 290 6.87 14.85 28.59
N GLU A 291 5.79 15.36 29.22
CA GLU A 291 4.76 14.51 29.82
C GLU A 291 4.08 13.59 28.81
N LEU A 292 3.73 14.12 27.63
CA LEU A 292 3.16 13.31 26.55
C LEU A 292 4.14 12.23 26.09
N TYR A 293 5.39 12.59 25.81
CA TYR A 293 6.42 11.66 25.34
C TYR A 293 6.71 10.55 26.37
N ASN A 294 6.70 10.86 27.66
CA ASN A 294 6.91 9.90 28.74
C ASN A 294 5.79 8.85 28.85
N ARG A 295 4.59 9.13 28.30
CA ARG A 295 3.48 8.18 28.28
C ARG A 295 3.54 7.18 27.12
N ILE A 296 4.56 7.25 26.26
CA ILE A 296 4.72 6.28 25.17
C ILE A 296 5.12 4.92 25.74
N PRO A 297 4.34 3.83 25.54
CA PRO A 297 4.52 2.55 26.23
C PRO A 297 5.87 1.83 26.08
N VAL A 298 6.74 2.29 25.19
CA VAL A 298 8.06 1.70 24.90
C VAL A 298 9.18 2.74 24.92
N LEU A 299 8.96 3.90 24.30
CA LEU A 299 9.97 4.95 24.20
C LEU A 299 10.00 5.87 25.42
N GLY A 300 8.88 6.04 26.13
CA GLY A 300 8.78 6.93 27.29
C GLY A 300 9.66 6.52 28.47
N ARG A 301 10.15 5.26 28.50
CA ARG A 301 11.11 4.80 29.51
C ARG A 301 12.55 5.29 29.27
N TRP A 302 12.83 5.78 28.07
CA TRP A 302 14.15 6.23 27.61
C TRP A 302 14.17 7.72 27.24
N MET A 303 13.10 8.45 27.57
CA MET A 303 12.88 9.88 27.33
C MET A 303 12.98 10.65 28.65
#